data_AF-A0A1C6MVZ4-F1
#
_entry.id   AF-A0A1C6MVZ4-F1
#
_cell.length_a   1.000
_cell.length_b   1.000
_cell.length_c   1.000
_cell.angle_alpha   90.00
_cell.angle_beta   90.00
_cell.angle_gamma   90.00
#
_symmetry.space_group_name_H-M   'P 1'
#
loop_
_entity.id
_entity.type
_entity.pdbx_description
1 polymer ?
#
loop_
_entity_poly.entity_id
_entity_poly.type
_entity_poly.pdbx_seq_one_letter_code
_entity_poly.pdbx_strand_id
1 'polypeptide(L)'
;MANLFAQGQALAFGKSEEEVRAEGVVEEQVPHRTFPGNRPTTTILAEELSPSVLGQLVALYEHKVFVQGAVWDIDSFDQWGVELGKVLAKRLEPALTDGADVAGLDASTSSLVERYRRLRGR
;
A
#
# COMPACT_ATOMS: atom_id res chain seq x y z
N MET A 1 13.86 20.00 -1.44
CA MET A 1 13.47 20.47 -2.81
C MET A 1 14.24 19.79 -3.92
N ALA A 2 15.59 19.84 -3.96
CA ALA A 2 16.37 19.22 -5.04
C ALA A 2 16.01 17.76 -5.33
N ASN A 3 15.91 16.91 -4.29
CA ASN A 3 15.50 15.51 -4.46
C ASN A 3 14.08 15.35 -5.01
N LEU A 4 13.12 16.18 -4.59
CA LEU A 4 11.73 16.12 -5.08
C LEU A 4 11.68 16.31 -6.60
N PHE A 5 12.38 17.34 -7.10
CA PHE A 5 12.42 17.64 -8.53
C PHE A 5 13.22 16.59 -9.31
N ALA A 6 14.37 16.17 -8.78
CA ALA A 6 15.21 15.17 -9.42
C ALA A 6 14.49 13.82 -9.56
N GLN A 7 13.70 13.39 -8.57
CA GLN A 7 12.97 12.12 -8.63
C GLN A 7 11.86 12.15 -9.68
N GLY A 8 11.08 13.25 -9.78
CA GLY A 8 10.08 13.40 -10.82
C GLY A 8 10.69 13.32 -12.23
N GLN A 9 11.82 13.98 -12.44
CA GLN A 9 12.57 13.92 -13.70
C GLN A 9 13.12 12.52 -13.98
N ALA A 10 13.76 11.87 -13.01
CA ALA A 10 14.32 10.53 -13.16
C ALA A 10 13.25 9.48 -13.48
N LEU A 11 12.08 9.57 -12.86
CA LEU A 11 10.95 8.68 -13.15
C LEU A 11 10.39 8.89 -14.56
N ALA A 12 10.27 10.16 -14.99
CA ALA A 12 9.72 10.49 -16.30
C ALA A 12 10.65 10.05 -17.45
N PHE A 13 11.95 10.36 -17.34
CA PHE A 13 12.88 10.22 -18.46
C PHE A 13 13.82 9.02 -18.34
N GLY A 14 14.06 8.52 -17.13
CA GLY A 14 14.98 7.42 -16.93
C GLY A 14 16.40 7.76 -17.37
N LYS A 15 17.07 6.76 -17.94
CA LYS A 15 18.44 6.80 -18.44
C LYS A 15 18.67 5.63 -19.39
N SER A 16 19.04 5.90 -20.63
CA SER A 16 19.22 4.88 -21.67
C SER A 16 20.52 4.09 -21.48
N GLU A 17 20.65 2.94 -22.16
CA GLU A 17 21.90 2.18 -22.13
C GLU A 17 23.07 2.96 -22.75
N GLU A 18 22.83 3.75 -23.81
CA GLU A 18 23.86 4.60 -24.42
C GLU A 18 24.39 5.64 -23.43
N GLU A 19 23.50 6.26 -22.65
CA GLU A 19 23.89 7.20 -21.59
C GLU A 19 24.69 6.51 -20.48
N VAL A 20 24.30 5.31 -20.07
CA VAL A 20 25.03 4.52 -19.07
C VAL A 20 26.42 4.13 -19.59
N ARG A 21 26.54 3.69 -20.85
CA ARG A 21 27.83 3.37 -21.48
C ARG A 21 28.74 4.59 -21.59
N ALA A 22 28.17 5.76 -21.92
CA ALA A 22 28.92 7.02 -22.01
C ALA A 22 29.55 7.46 -20.67
N GLU A 23 29.04 6.95 -19.53
CA GLU A 23 29.60 7.18 -18.20
C GLU A 23 30.78 6.26 -17.85
N GLY A 24 31.18 5.37 -18.77
CA GLY A 24 32.29 4.44 -18.54
C GLY A 24 31.93 3.26 -17.62
N VAL A 25 30.63 2.94 -17.51
CA VAL A 25 30.15 1.75 -16.79
C VAL A 25 30.58 0.49 -17.55
N VAL A 26 31.10 -0.51 -16.83
CA VAL A 26 31.47 -1.81 -17.41
C VAL A 26 30.23 -2.47 -18.01
N GLU A 27 30.34 -3.05 -19.21
CA GLU A 27 29.19 -3.55 -20.00
C GLU A 27 28.27 -4.49 -19.20
N GLU A 28 28.84 -5.36 -18.35
CA GLU A 28 28.08 -6.27 -17.47
C GLU A 28 27.14 -5.54 -16.50
N GLN A 29 27.42 -4.28 -16.16
CA GLN A 29 26.61 -3.47 -15.25
C GLN A 29 25.60 -2.58 -15.97
N VAL A 30 25.69 -2.43 -17.31
CA VAL A 30 24.82 -1.53 -18.08
C VAL A 30 23.35 -1.88 -17.88
N PRO A 31 22.89 -3.14 -18.01
CA PRO A 31 21.48 -3.49 -17.83
C PRO A 31 20.95 -3.20 -16.42
N HIS A 32 21.82 -3.22 -15.41
CA HIS A 32 21.47 -2.97 -14.01
C HIS A 32 21.41 -1.47 -13.65
N ARG A 33 21.91 -0.60 -14.53
CA ARG A 33 21.94 0.85 -14.34
C ARG A 33 21.13 1.63 -15.37
N THR A 34 20.49 0.94 -16.31
CA THR A 34 19.52 1.49 -17.24
C THR A 34 18.19 1.71 -16.54
N PHE A 35 17.61 2.88 -16.73
CA PHE A 35 16.31 3.23 -16.17
C PHE A 35 15.35 3.49 -17.34
N PRO A 36 14.28 2.69 -17.53
CA PRO A 36 13.42 2.83 -18.70
C PRO A 36 12.59 4.13 -18.74
N GLY A 37 12.53 4.89 -17.64
CA GLY A 37 11.69 6.08 -17.55
C GLY A 37 10.21 5.75 -17.75
N ASN A 38 9.47 6.68 -18.35
CA ASN A 38 8.04 6.56 -18.67
C ASN A 38 7.16 6.21 -17.45
N ARG A 39 7.53 6.75 -16.28
CA ARG A 39 6.76 6.61 -15.04
C ARG A 39 6.11 7.96 -14.71
N PRO A 40 4.79 8.11 -14.91
CA PRO A 40 4.12 9.39 -14.70
C PRO A 40 4.10 9.77 -13.22
N THR A 41 4.22 11.06 -12.92
CA THR A 41 4.12 11.62 -11.58
C THR A 41 3.27 12.89 -11.58
N THR A 42 2.72 13.26 -10.43
CA THR A 42 2.07 14.55 -10.19
C THR A 42 2.75 15.18 -8.99
N THR A 43 3.23 16.41 -9.13
CA THR A 43 3.85 17.16 -8.03
C THR A 43 2.89 18.23 -7.54
N ILE A 44 2.57 18.22 -6.25
CA ILE A 44 1.83 19.28 -5.57
C ILE A 44 2.83 20.04 -4.73
N LEU A 45 3.00 21.33 -5.01
CA LEU A 45 3.90 22.22 -4.29
C LEU A 45 3.09 23.31 -3.60
N ALA A 46 3.21 23.39 -2.28
CA ALA A 46 2.63 24.45 -1.46
C ALA A 46 3.75 25.31 -0.83
N GLU A 47 3.41 26.53 -0.41
CA GLU A 47 4.36 27.45 0.21
C GLU A 47 4.87 26.95 1.57
N GLU A 48 3.96 26.49 2.42
CA GLU A 48 4.27 25.85 3.70
C GLU A 48 3.19 24.82 4.09
N LEU A 49 3.51 23.92 5.01
CA LEU A 49 2.53 23.02 5.60
C LEU A 49 1.83 23.71 6.79
N SER A 50 0.89 24.59 6.49
CA SER A 50 0.00 25.19 7.49
C SER A 50 -1.23 24.30 7.75
N PRO A 51 -1.97 24.50 8.86
CA PRO A 51 -3.22 23.79 9.10
C PRO A 51 -4.24 23.92 7.95
N SER A 52 -4.27 25.09 7.30
CA SER A 52 -5.13 25.31 6.12
C SER A 52 -4.67 24.46 4.93
N VAL A 53 -3.37 24.45 4.61
CA VAL A 53 -2.82 23.65 3.51
C VAL A 53 -3.01 22.15 3.76
N LEU A 54 -2.85 21.70 5.00
CA LEU A 54 -3.14 20.31 5.36
C LEU A 54 -4.61 19.97 5.09
N GLY A 55 -5.56 20.83 5.48
CA GLY A 55 -6.97 20.65 5.17
C GLY A 55 -7.26 20.60 3.67
N GLN A 56 -6.61 21.44 2.88
CA GLN A 56 -6.72 21.43 1.41
C GLN A 56 -6.19 20.12 0.81
N LEU A 57 -5.07 19.60 1.31
CA LEU A 57 -4.51 18.33 0.86
C LEU A 57 -5.44 17.15 1.19
N VAL A 58 -6.04 17.13 2.38
CA VAL A 58 -7.03 16.09 2.74
C VAL A 58 -8.25 16.18 1.82
N ALA A 59 -8.86 17.36 1.68
CA ALA A 59 -10.03 17.56 0.83
C ALA A 59 -9.75 17.23 -0.65
N LEU A 60 -8.56 17.54 -1.15
CA LEU A 60 -8.13 17.16 -2.50
C LEU A 60 -8.19 15.63 -2.70
N TYR A 61 -7.71 14.86 -1.73
CA TYR A 61 -7.72 13.40 -1.83
C TYR A 61 -9.11 12.80 -1.59
N GLU A 62 -9.92 13.37 -0.69
CA GLU A 62 -11.33 12.99 -0.52
C GLU A 62 -12.10 13.13 -1.84
N HIS A 63 -11.98 14.28 -2.50
CA HIS A 63 -12.67 14.52 -3.77
C HIS A 63 -12.07 13.73 -4.93
N LYS A 64 -10.76 13.47 -4.94
CA LYS A 64 -10.15 12.56 -5.92
C LYS A 64 -10.76 11.16 -5.82
N VAL A 65 -10.88 10.61 -4.61
CA VAL A 65 -11.48 9.30 -4.36
C VAL A 65 -12.96 9.30 -4.76
N PHE A 66 -13.71 10.34 -4.37
CA PHE A 66 -15.11 10.50 -4.78
C PHE A 66 -15.28 10.49 -6.30
N VAL A 67 -14.48 11.26 -7.04
CA VAL A 67 -14.56 11.31 -8.51
C VAL A 67 -14.27 9.95 -9.12
N GLN A 68 -13.28 9.21 -8.61
CA GLN A 68 -12.99 7.85 -9.08
C GLN A 68 -14.17 6.91 -8.84
N GLY A 69 -14.78 6.95 -7.66
CA GLY A 69 -15.96 6.17 -7.34
C GLY A 69 -17.17 6.50 -8.21
N ALA A 70 -17.41 7.79 -8.47
CA ALA A 70 -18.49 8.24 -9.35
C ALA A 70 -18.28 7.79 -10.81
N VAL A 71 -17.04 7.76 -11.30
CA VAL A 71 -16.70 7.25 -12.64
C VAL A 71 -16.91 5.74 -12.73
N TRP A 72 -16.59 4.99 -11.68
CA TRP A 72 -16.77 3.53 -11.63
C TRP A 72 -18.17 3.08 -11.19
N ASP A 73 -19.06 4.01 -10.86
CA ASP A 73 -20.43 3.74 -10.38
C ASP A 73 -20.46 2.80 -9.17
N ILE A 74 -19.63 3.11 -8.16
CA ILE A 74 -19.57 2.39 -6.89
C ILE A 74 -19.91 3.30 -5.71
N ASP A 75 -20.48 2.72 -4.65
CA ASP A 75 -20.66 3.45 -3.39
C ASP A 75 -19.30 3.61 -2.68
N SER A 76 -18.78 4.84 -2.69
CA SER A 76 -17.50 5.17 -2.04
C SER A 76 -17.63 5.44 -0.54
N PHE A 77 -18.85 5.34 0.00
CA PHE A 77 -19.17 5.66 1.38
C PHE A 77 -19.63 4.44 2.18
N ASP A 78 -19.69 3.26 1.57
CA ASP A 78 -19.91 2.00 2.26
C ASP A 78 -18.59 1.27 2.59
N GLN A 79 -18.69 0.25 3.46
CA GLN A 79 -17.56 -0.61 3.80
C GLN A 79 -17.97 -2.04 4.18
N TRP A 80 -18.93 -2.64 3.47
CA TRP A 80 -19.51 -3.95 3.86
C TRP A 80 -18.49 -5.08 4.02
N GLY A 81 -17.39 -5.03 3.25
CA GLY A 81 -16.34 -6.06 3.27
C GLY A 81 -15.66 -6.28 4.63
N VAL A 82 -15.81 -5.37 5.60
CA VAL A 82 -15.19 -5.50 6.93
C VAL A 82 -15.99 -6.37 7.90
N GLU A 83 -17.29 -6.57 7.65
CA GLU A 83 -18.19 -7.13 8.66
C GLU A 83 -17.95 -8.61 8.92
N LEU A 84 -17.72 -9.40 7.88
CA LEU A 84 -17.45 -10.84 8.04
C LEU A 84 -16.20 -11.09 8.90
N GLY A 85 -15.13 -10.33 8.68
CA GLY A 85 -13.90 -10.44 9.46
C GLY A 85 -14.13 -10.15 10.95
N LYS A 86 -14.93 -9.12 11.27
CA LYS A 86 -15.29 -8.81 12.67
C LYS A 86 -16.09 -9.93 13.33
N VAL A 87 -17.04 -10.52 12.60
CA VAL A 87 -17.86 -11.64 13.10
C VAL A 87 -16.99 -12.88 13.34
N LEU A 88 -16.12 -13.22 12.40
CA LEU A 88 -15.23 -14.38 12.51
C LEU A 88 -14.21 -14.20 13.64
N ALA A 89 -13.64 -13.00 13.81
CA ALA A 89 -12.71 -12.70 14.89
C ALA A 89 -13.37 -12.90 16.27
N LYS A 90 -14.57 -12.34 16.48
CA LYS A 90 -15.34 -12.52 17.72
C LYS A 90 -15.68 -13.98 18.00
N ARG A 91 -15.96 -14.77 16.97
CA ARG A 91 -16.22 -16.21 17.11
C ARG A 91 -14.96 -17.00 17.48
N LEU A 92 -13.80 -16.59 16.97
CA LEU A 92 -12.52 -17.28 17.18
C LEU A 92 -11.87 -16.92 18.53
N GLU A 93 -12.16 -15.74 19.07
CA GLU A 93 -11.58 -15.22 20.30
C GLU A 93 -11.64 -16.20 21.50
N PRO A 94 -12.77 -16.89 21.78
CA PRO A 94 -12.84 -17.88 22.87
C PRO A 94 -11.95 -19.11 22.65
N ALA A 95 -11.73 -19.54 21.41
CA ALA A 95 -10.81 -20.65 21.12
C ALA A 95 -9.37 -20.28 21.47
N LEU A 96 -8.97 -19.03 21.19
CA LEU A 96 -7.63 -18.52 21.47
C LEU A 96 -7.41 -18.25 22.96
N THR A 97 -8.42 -17.72 23.66
CA THR A 97 -8.30 -17.25 25.04
C THR A 97 -8.58 -18.34 26.06
N ASP A 98 -9.75 -18.98 25.96
CA ASP A 98 -10.30 -19.92 26.96
C ASP A 98 -10.13 -21.38 26.55
N GLY A 99 -9.89 -21.65 25.26
CA GLY A 99 -9.74 -23.00 24.74
C GLY A 99 -11.08 -23.67 24.46
N ALA A 100 -12.12 -22.85 24.30
CA ALA A 100 -13.43 -23.32 23.90
C ALA A 100 -13.35 -24.03 22.55
N ASP A 101 -14.06 -25.14 22.43
CA ASP A 101 -14.23 -25.82 21.16
C ASP A 101 -15.19 -25.00 20.29
N VAL A 102 -14.66 -24.44 19.19
CA VAL A 102 -15.44 -23.67 18.23
C VAL A 102 -15.71 -24.56 17.03
N ALA A 103 -16.95 -25.05 16.95
CA ALA A 103 -17.39 -25.86 15.81
C ALA A 103 -17.18 -25.12 14.48
N GLY A 104 -16.91 -25.83 13.39
CA GLY A 104 -16.89 -25.27 12.04
C GLY A 104 -15.66 -24.45 11.67
N LEU A 105 -14.55 -24.58 12.41
CA LEU A 105 -13.23 -24.13 11.95
C LEU A 105 -12.69 -25.12 10.90
N ASP A 106 -12.07 -24.59 9.86
CA ASP A 106 -11.34 -25.39 8.88
C ASP A 106 -10.00 -25.87 9.45
N ALA A 107 -9.40 -26.89 8.82
CA ALA A 107 -8.18 -27.52 9.31
C ALA A 107 -6.98 -26.57 9.42
N SER A 108 -6.88 -25.56 8.55
CA SER A 108 -5.80 -24.56 8.63
C SER A 108 -5.97 -23.69 9.86
N THR A 109 -7.17 -23.15 10.06
CA THR A 109 -7.48 -22.27 11.20
C THR A 109 -7.34 -23.02 12.53
N SER A 110 -7.82 -24.26 12.63
CA SER A 110 -7.69 -25.08 13.85
C SER A 110 -6.22 -25.35 14.21
N SER A 111 -5.39 -25.70 13.21
CA SER A 111 -3.95 -25.94 13.42
C SER A 111 -3.24 -24.69 13.94
N LEU A 112 -3.60 -23.51 13.43
CA LEU A 112 -3.04 -22.23 13.90
C LEU A 112 -3.47 -21.89 15.33
N VAL A 113 -4.74 -22.14 15.70
CA VAL A 113 -5.23 -21.96 17.08
C VAL A 113 -4.44 -22.85 18.05
N GLU A 114 -4.31 -24.14 17.75
CA GLU A 114 -3.56 -25.09 18.59
C GLU A 114 -2.09 -24.68 18.73
N ARG A 115 -1.46 -24.28 17.62
CA ARG A 115 -0.08 -23.82 17.62
C ARG A 115 0.08 -22.56 18.47
N TYR A 116 -0.82 -21.59 18.32
CA TYR A 116 -0.81 -20.35 19.11
C TYR A 116 -0.95 -20.62 20.60
N ARG A 117 -1.91 -21.44 21.01
CA ARG A 117 -2.15 -21.78 22.42
C ARG A 117 -0.93 -22.45 23.05
N ARG A 118 -0.34 -23.43 22.35
CA ARG A 118 0.90 -24.11 22.78
C ARG A 118 2.04 -23.13 23.01
N LEU A 119 2.22 -22.15 22.11
CA LEU A 119 3.25 -21.11 22.25
C LEU A 119 2.98 -20.16 23.43
N ARG A 120 1.72 -20.02 23.86
CA ARG A 120 1.30 -19.20 25.00
C ARG A 120 1.19 -19.97 26.31
N GLY A 121 1.52 -21.26 26.32
CA GLY A 121 1.45 -22.13 27.49
C GLY A 121 0.01 -22.42 27.95
N ARG A 122 -0.94 -22.50 27.02
CA ARG A 122 -2.37 -22.78 27.25
C ARG A 122 -2.88 -23.93 26.37
#